data_AF-A0A4Q3IM22-F1
#
_entry.id   AF-A0A4Q3IM22-F1
#
_cell.length_a   1.000
_cell.length_b   1.000
_cell.length_c   1.000
_cell.angle_alpha   90.00
_cell.angle_beta   90.00
_cell.angle_gamma   90.00
#
_symmetry.space_group_name_H-M   'P 1'
#
loop_
_entity.id
_entity.type
_entity.pdbx_description
1 polymer ?
#
loop_
_entity_poly.entity_id
_entity_poly.type
_entity_poly.pdbx_seq_one_letter_code
_entity_poly.pdbx_strand_id
1 'polypeptide(L)'
;MYRYDEFDERFVRDRVAQFRDQVARRLDGSLSDDEFKPLRLKNGLYLQLHAYMLRVAVPYGTISSKQLRQLAHIAEKFDKGYGHFTTRQNIQFNWP
;
A
#
# COMPACT_ATOMS: atom_id res chain seq x y z
N MET A 1 -12.21 -9.97 -15.77
CA MET A 1 -11.58 -9.40 -14.56
C MET A 1 -12.35 -9.90 -13.35
N TYR A 2 -11.69 -10.23 -12.25
CA TYR A 2 -12.35 -10.68 -11.01
C TYR A 2 -13.34 -9.62 -10.53
N ARG A 3 -14.56 -10.04 -10.17
CA ARG A 3 -15.60 -9.16 -9.63
C ARG A 3 -15.60 -9.31 -8.13
N TYR A 4 -15.15 -8.26 -7.45
CA TYR A 4 -15.18 -8.20 -5.99
C TYR A 4 -16.62 -8.21 -5.49
N ASP A 5 -16.86 -8.97 -4.43
CA ASP A 5 -18.13 -9.02 -3.73
C ASP A 5 -18.09 -8.24 -2.40
N GLU A 6 -19.18 -8.28 -1.65
CA GLU A 6 -19.28 -7.61 -0.35
C GLU A 6 -18.34 -8.21 0.70
N PHE A 7 -18.00 -9.50 0.58
CA PHE A 7 -17.04 -10.14 1.46
C PHE A 7 -15.63 -9.59 1.21
N ASP A 8 -15.21 -9.49 -0.05
CA ASP A 8 -13.93 -8.92 -0.42
C ASP A 8 -13.79 -7.47 0.06
N GLU A 9 -14.83 -6.66 -0.14
CA GLU A 9 -14.82 -5.26 0.27
C GLU A 9 -14.67 -5.14 1.79
N ARG A 10 -15.47 -5.88 2.55
CA ARG A 10 -15.39 -5.90 4.02
C ARG A 10 -14.02 -6.37 4.49
N PHE A 11 -13.51 -7.45 3.90
CA PHE A 11 -12.19 -7.97 4.24
C PHE A 11 -11.08 -6.93 4.03
N VAL A 12 -11.10 -6.20 2.90
CA VAL A 12 -10.14 -5.13 2.64
C VAL A 12 -10.30 -3.99 3.66
N ARG A 13 -11.53 -3.59 3.99
CA ARG A 13 -11.80 -2.54 4.99
C ARG A 13 -11.28 -2.91 6.38
N ASP A 14 -11.49 -4.15 6.82
CA ASP A 14 -11.00 -4.65 8.11
C ASP A 14 -9.46 -4.67 8.16
N ARG A 15 -8.82 -5.08 7.05
CA ARG A 15 -7.35 -5.05 6.92
C ARG A 15 -6.80 -3.62 6.96
N VAL A 16 -7.49 -2.65 6.33
CA VAL A 16 -7.12 -1.23 6.40
C VAL A 16 -7.27 -0.69 7.82
N ALA A 17 -8.37 -1.01 8.51
CA ALA A 17 -8.59 -0.60 9.90
C ALA A 17 -7.52 -1.17 10.84
N GLN A 18 -7.20 -2.46 10.70
CA GLN A 18 -6.14 -3.12 11.45
C GLN A 18 -4.77 -2.44 11.22
N PHE A 19 -4.39 -2.17 9.97
CA PHE A 19 -3.10 -1.56 9.69
C PHE A 19 -3.04 -0.10 10.17
N ARG A 20 -4.15 0.64 10.12
CA ARG A 20 -4.23 2.00 10.69
C ARG A 20 -3.96 2.01 12.20
N ASP A 21 -4.53 1.07 12.96
CA ASP A 21 -4.25 0.92 14.39
C ASP A 21 -2.77 0.62 14.66
N GLN A 22 -2.18 -0.30 13.89
CA GLN A 22 -0.76 -0.64 14.00
C GLN A 22 0.15 0.57 13.72
N VAL A 23 -0.22 1.41 12.74
CA VAL A 23 0.49 2.67 12.46
C VAL A 23 0.32 3.65 13.62
N ALA A 24 -0.89 3.83 14.16
CA ALA A 24 -1.13 4.72 15.29
C ALA A 24 -0.26 4.34 16.51
N ARG A 25 -0.22 3.04 16.84
CA ARG A 25 0.62 2.48 17.91
C ARG A 25 2.12 2.63 17.65
N ARG A 26 2.55 2.62 16.39
CA ARG A 26 3.96 2.91 16.04
C ARG A 26 4.28 4.40 16.24
N LEU A 27 3.33 5.28 15.96
CA LEU A 27 3.48 6.73 16.10
C LEU A 27 3.44 7.20 17.55
N ASP A 28 2.60 6.58 18.40
CA ASP A 28 2.53 6.89 19.84
C ASP A 28 3.62 6.20 20.68
N GLY A 29 4.36 5.28 20.07
CA GLY A 29 5.48 4.56 20.70
C GLY A 29 5.09 3.29 21.44
N SER A 30 3.80 2.91 21.47
CA SER A 30 3.33 1.66 22.07
C SER A 30 3.69 0.41 21.23
N LEU A 31 4.27 0.60 20.04
CA LEU A 31 4.75 -0.46 19.15
C LEU A 31 6.14 -0.07 18.66
N SER A 32 7.14 -0.87 19.01
CA SER A 32 8.53 -0.62 18.62
C SER A 32 8.73 -0.75 17.11
N ASP A 33 9.85 -0.22 16.59
CA ASP A 33 10.16 -0.34 15.16
C ASP A 33 10.37 -1.79 14.73
N ASP A 34 11.00 -2.60 15.59
CA ASP A 34 11.24 -4.02 15.33
C ASP A 34 9.94 -4.83 15.29
N GLU A 35 8.98 -4.53 16.16
CA GLU A 35 7.64 -5.13 16.13
C GLU A 35 6.82 -4.65 14.93
N PHE A 36 6.98 -3.39 14.54
CA PHE A 36 6.28 -2.81 13.39
C PHE A 36 6.82 -3.30 12.04
N LYS A 37 8.13 -3.57 11.95
CA LYS A 37 8.83 -4.02 10.74
C LYS A 37 8.10 -5.16 10.00
N PRO A 38 7.76 -6.31 10.62
CA PRO A 38 7.03 -7.36 9.91
C PRO A 38 5.61 -6.95 9.49
N LEU A 39 4.95 -6.05 10.23
CA LEU A 39 3.59 -5.58 9.92
C LEU A 39 3.58 -4.68 8.69
N ARG A 40 4.49 -3.71 8.63
CA ARG A 40 4.61 -2.81 7.47
C ARG A 40 5.03 -3.56 6.20
N LEU A 41 5.95 -4.52 6.32
CA LEU A 41 6.41 -5.33 5.18
C LEU A 41 5.29 -6.19 4.59
N LYS A 42 4.44 -6.79 5.43
CA LYS A 42 3.25 -7.53 4.97
C LYS A 42 2.22 -6.65 4.24
N ASN A 43 2.22 -5.35 4.51
CA ASN A 43 1.36 -4.36 3.84
C ASN A 43 2.08 -3.63 2.70
N GLY A 44 3.24 -4.13 2.24
CA GLY A 44 3.96 -3.55 1.11
C GLY A 44 4.68 -2.24 1.43
N LEU A 45 4.86 -1.91 2.71
CA LEU A 45 5.46 -0.67 3.17
C LEU A 45 6.93 -0.86 3.62
N TYR A 46 7.83 -0.35 2.79
CA TYR A 46 9.27 -0.49 2.94
C TYR A 46 9.90 0.83 3.40
N LEU A 47 10.62 0.84 4.51
CA LEU A 47 11.47 1.96 4.88
C LEU A 47 12.75 1.93 4.03
N GLN A 48 12.93 2.91 3.16
CA GLN A 48 14.20 3.23 2.52
C GLN A 48 15.03 4.14 3.45
N LEU A 49 16.20 4.61 3.01
CA LEU A 49 17.12 5.37 3.86
C LEU A 49 16.46 6.60 4.53
N HIS A 50 15.61 7.32 3.78
CA HIS A 50 15.02 8.58 4.23
C HIS A 50 13.49 8.62 4.21
N ALA A 51 12.83 7.66 3.57
CA ALA A 51 11.40 7.71 3.33
C ALA A 51 10.80 6.31 3.14
N TYR A 52 9.48 6.23 3.21
CA TYR A 52 8.74 5.01 2.95
C TYR A 52 8.44 4.85 1.45
N MET A 53 8.60 3.62 0.96
CA MET A 53 8.14 3.16 -0.35
C MET A 53 6.96 2.20 -0.17
N LEU A 54 5.84 2.50 -0.83
CA LEU A 54 4.69 1.62 -0.92
C LEU A 54 4.73 0.84 -2.22
N ARG A 55 4.69 -0.49 -2.12
CA ARG A 55 4.52 -1.40 -3.26
C ARG A 55 3.11 -1.96 -3.27
N VAL A 56 2.34 -1.59 -4.29
CA VAL A 56 0.99 -2.15 -4.52
C VAL A 56 1.10 -3.39 -5.39
N ALA A 57 0.56 -4.50 -4.89
CA ALA A 57 0.54 -5.76 -5.61
C ALA A 57 -0.52 -5.73 -6.73
N VAL A 58 -0.16 -6.23 -7.91
CA VAL A 58 -1.03 -6.33 -9.08
C VAL A 58 -1.06 -7.79 -9.53
N PRO A 59 -2.11 -8.55 -9.16
CA PRO A 59 -2.23 -9.95 -9.55
C PRO A 59 -2.18 -10.11 -11.07
N TYR A 60 -1.27 -10.98 -11.54
CA TYR A 60 -1.06 -11.26 -12.96
C TYR A 60 -0.78 -10.02 -13.83
N GLY A 61 -0.34 -8.90 -13.23
CA GLY A 61 -0.15 -7.64 -13.96
C GLY A 61 -1.43 -7.05 -14.56
N THR A 62 -2.62 -7.53 -14.18
CA THR A 62 -3.89 -7.15 -14.81
C THR A 62 -4.51 -5.95 -14.10
N ILE A 63 -4.68 -4.83 -14.82
CA ILE A 63 -5.22 -3.57 -14.30
C ILE A 63 -6.30 -3.04 -15.24
N SER A 64 -7.42 -2.59 -14.69
CA SER A 64 -8.49 -1.91 -15.43
C SER A 64 -8.21 -0.42 -15.52
N SER A 65 -8.79 0.25 -16.52
CA SER A 65 -8.69 1.72 -16.63
C SER A 65 -9.16 2.43 -15.34
N LYS A 66 -10.19 1.92 -14.65
CA LYS A 66 -10.64 2.45 -13.35
C LYS A 66 -9.59 2.30 -12.26
N GLN A 67 -8.97 1.13 -12.12
CA GLN A 67 -7.89 0.91 -11.15
C GLN A 67 -6.65 1.76 -11.48
N LEU A 68 -6.30 1.89 -12.76
CA LEU A 68 -5.16 2.72 -13.17
C LEU A 68 -5.39 4.20 -12.84
N ARG A 69 -6.60 4.74 -13.05
CA ARG A 69 -6.95 6.10 -12.62
C ARG A 69 -6.86 6.27 -11.10
N GLN A 70 -7.25 5.25 -10.34
CA GLN A 70 -7.09 5.28 -8.88
C GLN A 70 -5.62 5.30 -8.46
N LEU A 71 -4.75 4.53 -9.14
CA LEU A 71 -3.31 4.56 -8.92
C LEU A 71 -2.71 5.93 -9.28
N ALA A 72 -3.17 6.56 -10.37
CA ALA A 72 -2.77 7.92 -10.74
C ALA A 72 -3.16 8.95 -9.66
N HIS A 73 -4.38 8.86 -9.14
CA HIS A 73 -4.83 9.71 -8.04
C HIS A 73 -3.94 9.57 -6.80
N ILE A 74 -3.50 8.35 -6.47
CA ILE A 74 -2.58 8.10 -5.36
C ILE A 74 -1.23 8.77 -5.63
N ALA A 75 -0.70 8.64 -6.85
CA ALA A 75 0.56 9.25 -7.27
C ALA A 75 0.54 10.77 -7.15
N GLU A 76 -0.55 11.41 -7.58
CA GLU A 76 -0.72 12.87 -7.56
C GLU A 76 -0.94 13.41 -6.14
N LYS A 77 -1.71 12.70 -5.32
CA LYS A 77 -2.12 13.18 -4.00
C LYS A 77 -1.08 12.94 -2.92
N PHE A 78 -0.36 11.82 -2.99
CA PHE A 78 0.51 11.36 -1.91
C PHE A 78 1.98 11.18 -2.33
N ASP A 79 2.29 11.16 -3.62
CA ASP A 79 3.65 11.04 -4.16
C ASP A 79 3.97 12.24 -5.06
N LYS A 80 4.98 12.10 -5.93
CA LYS A 80 5.50 13.15 -6.82
C LYS A 80 4.82 13.17 -8.20
N GLY A 81 3.60 12.65 -8.30
CA GLY A 81 2.85 12.59 -9.57
C GLY A 81 3.26 11.47 -10.52
N TYR A 82 4.09 10.52 -10.08
CA TYR A 82 4.45 9.34 -10.88
C TYR A 82 4.47 8.07 -10.02
N GLY A 83 4.38 6.91 -10.68
CA GLY A 83 4.57 5.60 -10.07
C GLY A 83 5.49 4.74 -10.93
N HIS A 84 6.21 3.81 -10.29
CA HIS A 84 7.19 2.95 -10.97
C HIS A 84 6.64 1.53 -11.13
N PHE A 85 6.41 1.08 -12.37
CA PHE A 85 6.10 -0.33 -12.63
C PHE A 85 7.35 -1.21 -12.52
N THR A 86 7.26 -2.23 -11.69
CA THR A 86 8.36 -3.17 -11.44
C THR A 86 8.44 -4.25 -12.50
N THR A 87 9.57 -4.93 -12.58
CA THR A 87 9.74 -6.15 -13.40
C THR A 87 8.80 -7.30 -13.01
N ARG A 88 8.19 -7.24 -11.83
CA ARG A 88 7.15 -8.18 -11.36
C ARG A 88 5.73 -7.64 -11.54
N GLN A 89 5.56 -6.65 -12.41
CA GLN A 89 4.28 -6.05 -12.82
C GLN A 89 3.48 -5.36 -11.69
N ASN A 90 4.08 -5.19 -10.50
CA ASN A 90 3.56 -4.34 -9.42
C ASN A 90 3.88 -2.86 -9.68
N ILE A 91 3.28 -1.96 -8.90
CA ILE A 91 3.60 -0.51 -8.92
C ILE A 91 4.16 -0.05 -7.58
N GLN A 92 5.12 0.88 -7.61
CA GLN A 92 5.74 1.49 -6.43
C GLN A 92 5.55 3.00 -6.39
N PHE A 93 5.38 3.51 -5.17
CA PHE A 93 5.37 4.93 -4.81
C PHE A 93 6.45 5.18 -3.76
N ASN A 94 7.26 6.22 -3.93
CA ASN A 94 8.43 6.50 -3.09
C ASN A 94 8.26 7.86 -2.41
N TRP A 95 7.14 8.02 -1.70
CA TRP A 95 6.65 9.26 -1.10
C TRP A 95 7.77 10.23 -0.64
N PRO A 96 7.57 11.55 -0.81
CA PRO A 96 8.58 12.55 -0.49
C PRO A 96 9.08 12.49 0.97
#